data_AF-A0A7R8ZVD9-F1
#
_entry.id   AF-A0A7R8ZVD9-F1
#
_cell.length_a   1.000
_cell.length_b   1.000
_cell.length_c   1.000
_cell.angle_alpha   90.00
_cell.angle_beta   90.00
_cell.angle_gamma   90.00
#
_symmetry.space_group_name_H-M   'P 1'
#
loop_
_entity.id
_entity.type
_entity.pdbx_description
1 polymer ?
#
loop_
_entity_poly.entity_id
_entity_poly.type
_entity_poly.pdbx_seq_one_letter_code
_entity_poly.pdbx_strand_id
1 'polypeptide(L)'
;GYVDEQGKILSNPDADFRHLALASPELAPYGAAARQVLENLQLTEQLQERVVTGENISQAYQFVQSANAELGFVAASQVMQDGQLMSGSVWRIPMQLYQPIKQDAVLLNRGKDNPAAGALLDFLRSEAVEKVLIAYGYQADLSALWLTLKVSLTTTLVLLLIGTPMAWWLHISRWRWKPVLHALIALPLVLPPTVIGFYLLVMMGPSGPVGQFTQALGLGVLPFTFWGLVVASCFYSLPFVVQPLHNAFAAIGQRPLEVAATLRASPLDTFFSVVIPLAKPGFLTASILGFAHTV
;
A
#
# COMPACT_ATOMS: atom_id res chain seq x y z
N GLY A 1 6.77 31.55 -20.75
CA GLY A 1 6.54 32.00 -19.36
C GLY A 1 7.78 31.73 -18.53
N TYR A 2 7.77 32.11 -17.26
CA TYR A 2 8.91 31.91 -16.35
C TYR A 2 9.21 30.43 -16.08
N VAL A 3 8.19 29.57 -16.00
CA VAL A 3 8.34 28.16 -15.59
C VAL A 3 8.42 27.25 -16.81
N ASP A 4 9.48 26.45 -16.90
CA ASP A 4 9.61 25.37 -17.89
C ASP A 4 8.90 24.07 -17.46
N GLU A 5 8.64 23.17 -18.41
CA GLU A 5 7.94 21.90 -18.15
C GLU A 5 8.68 20.94 -17.21
N GLN A 6 9.92 21.24 -16.83
CA GLN A 6 10.77 20.41 -15.98
C GLN A 6 11.14 21.10 -14.66
N GLY A 7 10.64 22.32 -14.41
CA GLY A 7 10.96 23.10 -13.20
C GLY A 7 12.42 23.55 -13.09
N LYS A 8 13.19 23.51 -14.17
CA LYS A 8 14.62 23.88 -14.20
C LYS A 8 14.88 25.30 -13.72
N ILE A 9 13.90 26.21 -13.85
CA ILE A 9 13.98 27.56 -13.29
C ILE A 9 14.34 27.56 -11.79
N LEU A 10 13.90 26.57 -11.02
CA LEU A 10 14.20 26.49 -9.58
C LEU A 10 15.67 26.14 -9.31
N SER A 11 16.31 25.39 -10.21
CA SER A 11 17.71 24.97 -10.10
C SER A 11 18.70 25.92 -10.78
N ASN A 12 18.22 26.84 -11.61
CA ASN A 12 19.09 27.74 -12.37
C ASN A 12 19.53 28.93 -11.49
N PRO A 13 20.82 29.06 -11.15
CA PRO A 13 21.31 30.17 -10.32
C PRO A 13 21.16 31.53 -11.02
N ASP A 14 21.11 31.57 -12.35
CA ASP A 14 20.92 32.78 -13.16
C ASP A 14 19.42 33.09 -13.40
N ALA A 15 18.50 32.37 -12.75
CA ALA A 15 17.07 32.61 -12.90
C ALA A 15 16.62 33.94 -12.28
N ASP A 16 15.94 34.74 -13.09
CA ASP A 16 15.41 36.05 -12.74
C ASP A 16 14.10 35.98 -11.94
N PHE A 17 14.14 35.45 -10.73
CA PHE A 17 13.03 35.56 -9.76
C PHE A 17 13.56 35.91 -8.38
N ARG A 18 12.79 36.63 -7.57
CA ARG A 18 13.24 37.04 -6.22
C ARG A 18 12.53 36.27 -5.13
N HIS A 19 11.26 35.96 -5.34
CA HIS A 19 10.41 35.33 -4.34
C HIS A 19 9.72 34.08 -4.90
N LEU A 20 9.73 33.01 -4.10
CA LEU A 20 9.02 31.78 -4.32
C LEU A 20 7.96 31.60 -3.23
N ALA A 21 6.69 31.78 -3.61
CA ALA A 21 5.57 31.62 -2.68
C ALA A 21 5.27 30.14 -2.40
N LEU A 22 5.09 29.79 -1.13
CA LEU A 22 4.59 28.47 -0.72
C LEU A 22 3.68 28.58 0.50
N ALA A 23 2.78 27.62 0.67
CA ALA A 23 1.99 27.52 1.89
C ALA A 23 2.85 26.98 3.04
N SER A 24 2.50 27.30 4.28
CA SER A 24 3.22 26.83 5.47
C SER A 24 3.20 25.29 5.51
N PRO A 25 4.36 24.63 5.56
CA PRO A 25 4.41 23.18 5.61
C PRO A 25 3.90 22.58 6.93
N GLU A 26 3.86 23.36 8.01
CA GLU A 26 3.28 22.91 9.28
C GLU A 26 1.74 23.02 9.28
N LEU A 27 1.18 23.97 8.52
CA LEU A 27 -0.24 24.31 8.59
C LEU A 27 -1.05 23.78 7.40
N ALA A 28 -0.41 23.52 6.25
CA ALA A 28 -1.09 23.19 5.01
C ALA A 28 -0.48 21.97 4.30
N PRO A 29 -1.31 21.00 3.84
CA PRO A 29 -0.84 19.85 3.07
C PRO A 29 -0.04 20.22 1.81
N TYR A 30 -0.44 21.30 1.12
CA TYR A 30 0.28 21.82 -0.04
C TYR A 30 1.66 22.38 0.32
N GLY A 31 1.83 22.94 1.52
CA GLY A 31 3.11 23.39 2.02
C GLY A 31 4.05 22.22 2.30
N ALA A 32 3.53 21.15 2.94
CA ALA A 32 4.28 19.94 3.21
C ALA A 32 4.75 19.28 1.90
N ALA A 33 3.87 19.20 0.91
CA ALA A 33 4.22 18.70 -0.42
C ALA A 33 5.29 19.58 -1.10
N ALA A 34 5.16 20.91 -1.06
CA ALA A 34 6.15 21.82 -1.63
C ALA A 34 7.54 21.65 -0.97
N ARG A 35 7.59 21.50 0.36
CA ARG A 35 8.84 21.23 1.10
C ARG A 35 9.48 19.91 0.63
N GLN A 36 8.70 18.83 0.52
CA GLN A 36 9.20 17.55 0.02
C GLN A 36 9.78 17.64 -1.39
N VAL A 37 9.18 18.44 -2.28
CA VAL A 37 9.71 18.66 -3.62
C VAL A 37 11.08 19.33 -3.55
N LEU A 38 11.22 20.39 -2.75
CA LEU A 38 12.51 21.09 -2.60
C LEU A 38 13.59 20.18 -1.97
N GLU A 39 13.22 19.36 -1.01
CA GLU A 39 14.12 18.38 -0.38
C GLU A 39 14.59 17.31 -1.37
N ASN A 40 13.67 16.72 -2.13
CA ASN A 40 13.98 15.69 -3.12
C ASN A 40 14.81 16.23 -4.30
N LEU A 41 14.66 17.52 -4.61
CA LEU A 41 15.48 18.21 -5.61
C LEU A 41 16.77 18.78 -5.03
N GLN A 42 17.00 18.69 -3.71
CA GLN A 42 18.16 19.24 -3.02
C GLN A 42 18.31 20.76 -3.17
N LEU A 43 17.18 21.48 -3.26
CA LEU A 43 17.13 22.94 -3.45
C LEU A 43 16.76 23.73 -2.18
N THR A 44 16.49 23.03 -1.07
CA THR A 44 15.99 23.65 0.17
C THR A 44 16.90 24.77 0.68
N GLU A 45 18.21 24.52 0.80
CA GLU A 45 19.17 25.51 1.30
C GLU A 45 19.34 26.68 0.33
N GLN A 46 19.42 26.40 -0.98
CA GLN A 46 19.63 27.41 -2.01
C GLN A 46 18.46 28.40 -2.12
N LEU A 47 17.22 27.92 -1.92
CA LEU A 47 16.02 28.73 -2.10
C LEU A 47 15.47 29.31 -0.79
N GLN A 48 16.05 28.95 0.37
CA GLN A 48 15.52 29.32 1.69
C GLN A 48 15.29 30.83 1.85
N GLU A 49 16.24 31.66 1.40
CA GLU A 49 16.14 33.14 1.51
C GLU A 49 15.13 33.75 0.53
N ARG A 50 14.76 33.02 -0.53
CA ARG A 50 13.78 33.44 -1.54
C ARG A 50 12.35 33.00 -1.20
N VAL A 51 12.16 32.17 -0.19
CA VAL A 51 10.84 31.61 0.14
C VAL A 51 9.96 32.65 0.84
N VAL A 52 8.76 32.86 0.30
CA VAL A 52 7.69 33.64 0.94
C VAL A 52 6.59 32.68 1.37
N THR A 53 6.37 32.58 2.69
CA THR A 53 5.42 31.61 3.24
C THR A 53 4.07 32.26 3.53
N GLY A 54 2.99 31.70 2.96
CA GLY A 54 1.61 31.99 3.37
C GLY A 54 1.09 30.94 4.35
N GLU A 55 0.06 31.24 5.14
CA GLU A 55 -0.57 30.30 6.07
C GLU A 55 -1.26 29.13 5.36
N ASN A 56 -1.76 29.36 4.14
CA ASN A 56 -2.49 28.37 3.35
C ASN A 56 -2.25 28.54 1.84
N ILE A 57 -2.79 27.60 1.05
CA ILE A 57 -2.59 27.58 -0.40
C ILE A 57 -3.23 28.77 -1.13
N SER A 58 -4.33 29.32 -0.61
CA SER A 58 -4.96 30.51 -1.18
C SER A 58 -4.10 31.76 -1.00
N GLN A 59 -3.44 31.89 0.15
CA GLN A 59 -2.52 33.01 0.38
C GLN A 59 -1.25 32.90 -0.47
N ALA A 60 -0.69 31.70 -0.61
CA ALA A 60 0.42 31.45 -1.53
C ALA A 60 0.06 31.84 -2.97
N TYR A 61 -1.14 31.44 -3.44
CA TYR A 61 -1.66 31.85 -4.75
C TYR A 61 -1.84 33.37 -4.87
N GLN A 62 -2.34 34.05 -3.83
CA GLN A 62 -2.48 35.51 -3.84
C GLN A 62 -1.14 36.23 -4.00
N PHE A 63 -0.05 35.75 -3.41
CA PHE A 63 1.28 36.34 -3.63
C PHE A 63 1.72 36.25 -5.08
N VAL A 64 1.47 35.12 -5.74
CA VAL A 64 1.73 34.94 -7.17
C VAL A 64 0.83 35.82 -8.03
N GLN A 65 -0.47 35.83 -7.74
CA GLN A 65 -1.47 36.60 -8.50
C GLN A 65 -1.24 38.12 -8.41
N SER A 66 -0.81 38.61 -7.24
CA SER A 66 -0.49 40.02 -7.01
C SER A 66 0.90 40.42 -7.48
N ALA A 67 1.68 39.50 -8.06
CA ALA A 67 3.08 39.69 -8.45
C ALA A 67 4.01 40.09 -7.29
N ASN A 68 3.60 39.86 -6.04
CA ASN A 68 4.47 39.97 -4.87
C ASN A 68 5.48 38.81 -4.81
N ALA A 69 5.17 37.69 -5.46
CA ALA A 69 6.11 36.64 -5.77
C ALA A 69 6.01 36.26 -7.26
N GLU A 70 7.15 36.09 -7.92
CA GLU A 70 7.19 35.75 -9.35
C GLU A 70 6.87 34.27 -9.59
N LEU A 71 7.18 33.41 -8.62
CA LEU A 71 6.92 31.97 -8.65
C LEU A 71 6.14 31.54 -7.41
N GLY A 72 5.41 30.43 -7.50
CA GLY A 72 4.85 29.80 -6.32
C GLY A 72 4.34 28.38 -6.52
N PHE A 73 4.37 27.61 -5.44
CA PHE A 73 3.69 26.33 -5.34
C PHE A 73 2.20 26.59 -5.05
N VAL A 74 1.36 26.36 -6.06
CA VAL A 74 -0.08 26.62 -6.02
C VAL A 74 -0.87 25.36 -6.36
N ALA A 75 -2.16 25.32 -5.99
CA ALA A 75 -3.01 24.21 -6.38
C ALA A 75 -3.32 24.31 -7.88
N ALA A 76 -3.26 23.18 -8.60
CA ALA A 76 -3.60 23.10 -10.01
C ALA A 76 -5.01 23.67 -10.30
N SER A 77 -5.96 23.44 -9.39
CA SER A 77 -7.32 23.94 -9.49
C SER A 77 -7.47 25.46 -9.42
N GLN A 78 -6.47 26.18 -8.89
CA GLN A 78 -6.49 27.65 -8.80
C GLN A 78 -5.96 28.33 -10.08
N VAL A 79 -5.24 27.58 -10.93
CA VAL A 79 -4.66 28.11 -12.18
C VAL A 79 -5.34 27.55 -13.42
N MET A 80 -6.25 26.59 -13.26
CA MET A 80 -6.98 25.95 -14.36
C MET A 80 -8.41 26.45 -14.46
N GLN A 81 -8.87 26.68 -15.68
CA GLN A 81 -10.26 26.95 -16.04
C GLN A 81 -10.61 26.09 -17.26
N ASP A 82 -11.68 25.30 -17.16
CA ASP A 82 -12.11 24.37 -18.21
C ASP A 82 -10.99 23.40 -18.69
N GLY A 83 -10.09 23.03 -17.76
CA GLY A 83 -8.95 22.16 -18.03
C GLY A 83 -7.78 22.84 -18.76
N GLN A 84 -7.87 24.14 -19.03
CA GLN A 84 -6.81 24.94 -19.63
C GLN A 84 -6.18 25.88 -18.58
N LEU A 85 -4.90 26.19 -18.76
CA LEU A 85 -4.22 27.16 -17.91
C LEU A 85 -4.80 28.55 -18.18
N MET A 86 -5.28 29.25 -17.14
CA MET A 86 -5.86 30.59 -17.29
C MET A 86 -4.85 31.61 -17.83
N SER A 87 -3.63 31.59 -17.28
CA SER A 87 -2.55 32.51 -17.66
C SER A 87 -1.20 32.01 -17.16
N GLY A 88 -0.12 32.49 -17.77
CA GLY A 88 1.25 32.23 -17.34
C GLY A 88 1.82 30.92 -17.86
N SER A 89 2.66 30.28 -17.05
CA SER A 89 3.31 29.01 -17.33
C SER A 89 3.32 28.17 -16.06
N VAL A 90 3.04 26.88 -16.18
CA VAL A 90 2.96 25.97 -15.04
C VAL A 90 3.86 24.76 -15.27
N TRP A 91 4.48 24.30 -14.20
CA TRP A 91 5.10 22.99 -14.15
C TRP A 91 4.23 22.07 -13.30
N ARG A 92 3.75 20.97 -13.90
CA ARG A 92 3.07 19.91 -13.14
C ARG A 92 4.13 19.06 -12.47
N ILE A 93 4.20 19.15 -11.15
CA ILE A 93 5.18 18.46 -10.33
C ILE A 93 4.97 16.94 -10.45
N PRO A 94 6.01 16.16 -10.80
CA PRO A 94 5.94 14.71 -10.80
C PRO A 94 5.58 14.15 -9.41
N MET A 95 4.62 13.23 -9.34
CA MET A 95 4.14 12.64 -8.06
C MET A 95 5.21 11.85 -7.30
N GLN A 96 6.37 11.57 -7.90
CA GLN A 96 7.49 10.93 -7.21
C GLN A 96 8.24 11.90 -6.28
N LEU A 97 8.04 13.22 -6.43
CA LEU A 97 8.74 14.23 -5.65
C LEU A 97 8.03 14.61 -4.34
N TYR A 98 6.82 14.11 -4.11
CA TYR A 98 6.04 14.42 -2.91
C TYR A 98 4.99 13.35 -2.61
N GLN A 99 4.51 13.31 -1.38
CA GLN A 99 3.43 12.42 -0.99
C GLN A 99 2.09 12.95 -1.55
N PRO A 100 1.32 12.15 -2.32
CA PRO A 100 0.06 12.61 -2.90
C PRO A 100 -0.93 13.11 -1.84
N ILE A 101 -1.53 14.28 -2.10
CA ILE A 101 -2.55 14.87 -1.24
C ILE A 101 -3.87 14.15 -1.51
N LYS A 102 -4.33 13.33 -0.56
CA LYS A 102 -5.59 12.60 -0.67
C LYS A 102 -6.78 13.51 -0.38
N GLN A 103 -7.84 13.41 -1.19
CA GLN A 103 -9.10 14.10 -0.97
C GLN A 103 -10.22 13.08 -0.93
N ASP A 104 -10.88 13.01 0.23
CA ASP A 104 -11.95 12.05 0.50
C ASP A 104 -13.27 12.79 0.79
N ALA A 105 -14.39 12.16 0.42
CA ALA A 105 -15.72 12.60 0.79
C ALA A 105 -16.36 11.57 1.73
N VAL A 106 -16.81 12.01 2.91
CA VAL A 106 -17.34 11.12 3.95
C VAL A 106 -18.75 11.53 4.35
N LEU A 107 -19.66 10.56 4.41
CA LEU A 107 -20.98 10.73 5.01
C LEU A 107 -20.92 10.43 6.51
N LEU A 108 -21.21 11.42 7.33
CA LEU A 108 -21.29 11.20 8.78
C LEU A 108 -22.53 10.37 9.14
N ASN A 109 -22.45 9.59 10.22
CA ASN A 109 -23.58 8.77 10.71
C ASN A 109 -24.87 9.58 10.89
N ARG A 110 -24.76 10.84 11.34
CA ARG A 110 -25.90 11.75 11.51
C ARG A 110 -26.62 12.08 10.19
N GLY A 111 -25.90 12.06 9.07
CA GLY A 111 -26.42 12.35 7.74
C GLY A 111 -26.78 11.10 6.93
N LYS A 112 -26.63 9.89 7.48
CA LYS A 112 -26.81 8.63 6.75
C LYS A 112 -28.19 8.49 6.10
N ASP A 113 -29.23 8.95 6.78
CA ASP A 113 -30.61 8.86 6.32
C ASP A 113 -31.10 10.16 5.65
N ASN A 114 -30.20 11.14 5.42
CA ASN A 114 -30.54 12.35 4.70
C ASN A 114 -30.43 12.10 3.18
N PRO A 115 -31.55 12.10 2.43
CA PRO A 115 -31.53 11.81 1.01
C PRO A 115 -30.71 12.81 0.20
N ALA A 116 -30.62 14.08 0.63
CA ALA A 116 -29.82 15.09 -0.05
C ALA A 116 -28.31 14.84 0.12
N ALA A 117 -27.89 14.31 1.28
CA ALA A 117 -26.49 13.99 1.52
C ALA A 117 -26.05 12.77 0.71
N GLY A 118 -26.91 11.76 0.58
CA GLY A 118 -26.70 10.63 -0.34
C GLY A 118 -26.63 11.09 -1.80
N ALA A 119 -27.61 11.90 -2.24
CA ALA A 119 -27.66 12.40 -3.61
C ALA A 119 -26.43 13.24 -3.99
N LEU A 120 -25.88 14.03 -3.07
CA LEU A 120 -24.64 14.76 -3.31
C LEU A 120 -23.46 13.81 -3.52
N LEU A 121 -23.34 12.75 -2.73
CA LEU A 121 -22.26 11.76 -2.90
C LEU A 121 -22.39 10.99 -4.21
N ASP A 122 -23.61 10.63 -4.60
CA ASP A 122 -23.87 9.99 -5.89
C ASP A 122 -23.54 10.93 -7.04
N PHE A 123 -23.88 12.22 -6.93
CA PHE A 123 -23.50 13.24 -7.90
C PHE A 123 -21.98 13.39 -7.99
N LEU A 124 -21.26 13.46 -6.87
CA LEU A 124 -19.79 13.55 -6.85
C LEU A 124 -19.10 12.33 -7.48
N ARG A 125 -19.77 11.17 -7.50
CA ARG A 125 -19.30 9.93 -8.15
C ARG A 125 -19.71 9.82 -9.61
N SER A 126 -20.48 10.77 -10.14
CA SER A 126 -20.91 10.74 -11.54
C SER A 126 -19.73 10.96 -12.49
N GLU A 127 -19.81 10.36 -13.69
CA GLU A 127 -18.80 10.50 -14.75
C GLU A 127 -18.58 11.98 -15.13
N ALA A 128 -19.63 12.81 -15.03
CA ALA A 128 -19.54 14.24 -15.27
C ALA A 128 -18.61 14.94 -14.26
N VAL A 129 -18.75 14.64 -12.97
CA VAL A 129 -17.89 15.21 -11.93
C VAL A 129 -16.47 14.64 -12.01
N GLU A 130 -16.32 13.35 -12.32
CA GLU A 130 -15.00 12.75 -12.52
C GLU A 130 -14.19 13.47 -13.61
N LYS A 131 -14.81 13.75 -14.77
CA LYS A 131 -14.18 14.53 -15.85
C LYS A 131 -13.76 15.92 -15.40
N VAL A 132 -14.60 16.59 -14.61
CA VAL A 132 -14.26 17.92 -14.04
C VAL A 132 -13.10 17.80 -13.07
N LEU A 133 -13.10 16.83 -12.15
CA LEU A 133 -12.02 16.63 -11.20
C LEU A 133 -10.68 16.37 -11.94
N ILE A 134 -10.68 15.48 -12.93
CA ILE A 134 -9.48 15.19 -13.74
C ILE A 134 -9.00 16.45 -14.48
N ALA A 135 -9.92 17.24 -15.05
CA ALA A 135 -9.57 18.50 -15.72
C ALA A 135 -8.88 19.50 -14.78
N TYR A 136 -9.20 19.47 -13.48
CA TYR A 136 -8.60 20.34 -12.45
C TYR A 136 -7.39 19.71 -11.74
N GLY A 137 -6.87 18.58 -12.23
CA GLY A 137 -5.62 17.97 -11.77
C GLY A 137 -5.78 16.86 -10.72
N TYR A 138 -6.99 16.38 -10.47
CA TYR A 138 -7.24 15.23 -9.60
C TYR A 138 -6.99 13.92 -10.35
N GLN A 139 -6.56 12.88 -9.63
CA GLN A 139 -6.29 11.56 -10.21
C GLN A 139 -6.79 10.47 -9.28
N ALA A 140 -7.22 9.35 -9.87
CA ALA A 140 -7.59 8.17 -9.10
C ALA A 140 -6.35 7.53 -8.47
N ASP A 141 -6.41 7.28 -7.15
CA ASP A 141 -5.33 6.61 -6.42
C ASP A 141 -5.37 5.09 -6.67
N LEU A 142 -4.77 4.66 -7.79
CA LEU A 142 -4.57 3.23 -8.09
C LEU A 142 -3.46 2.60 -7.24
N SER A 143 -2.70 3.38 -6.47
CA SER A 143 -1.58 2.87 -5.67
C SER A 143 -2.06 1.96 -4.54
N ALA A 144 -3.24 2.24 -3.97
CA ALA A 144 -3.86 1.39 -2.96
C ALA A 144 -4.23 0.01 -3.54
N LEU A 145 -4.86 -0.01 -4.73
CA LEU A 145 -5.18 -1.26 -5.43
C LEU A 145 -3.92 -2.05 -5.75
N TRP A 146 -2.88 -1.37 -6.26
CA TRP A 146 -1.60 -2.00 -6.55
C TRP A 146 -0.92 -2.54 -5.29
N LEU A 147 -0.94 -1.79 -4.19
CA LEU A 147 -0.37 -2.22 -2.91
C LEU A 147 -1.10 -3.44 -2.37
N THR A 148 -2.44 -3.42 -2.35
CA THR A 148 -3.26 -4.56 -1.91
C THR A 148 -2.98 -5.78 -2.76
N LEU A 149 -2.95 -5.64 -4.10
CA LEU A 149 -2.63 -6.73 -5.02
C LEU A 149 -1.21 -7.26 -4.78
N LYS A 150 -0.24 -6.38 -4.58
CA LYS A 150 1.16 -6.73 -4.33
C LYS A 150 1.31 -7.48 -3.01
N VAL A 151 0.65 -7.03 -1.94
CA VAL A 151 0.68 -7.69 -0.63
C VAL A 151 -0.01 -9.04 -0.71
N SER A 152 -1.23 -9.12 -1.24
CA SER A 152 -2.00 -10.37 -1.31
C SER A 152 -1.32 -11.43 -2.18
N LEU A 153 -0.74 -11.05 -3.32
CA LEU A 153 0.01 -11.99 -4.16
C LEU A 153 1.30 -12.46 -3.47
N THR A 154 2.06 -11.53 -2.88
CA THR A 154 3.31 -11.87 -2.19
C THR A 154 3.05 -12.80 -1.01
N THR A 155 2.06 -12.46 -0.17
CA THR A 155 1.64 -13.30 0.97
C THR A 155 1.16 -14.66 0.50
N THR A 156 0.34 -14.74 -0.56
CA THR A 156 -0.15 -16.03 -1.07
C THR A 156 1.00 -16.92 -1.55
N LEU A 157 1.97 -16.37 -2.29
CA LEU A 157 3.13 -17.13 -2.76
C LEU A 157 4.01 -17.61 -1.61
N VAL A 158 4.28 -16.74 -0.63
CA VAL A 158 5.03 -17.11 0.58
C VAL A 158 4.29 -18.21 1.35
N LEU A 159 2.98 -18.07 1.54
CA LEU A 159 2.15 -19.05 2.23
C LEU A 159 2.06 -20.38 1.49
N LEU A 160 2.01 -20.39 0.15
CA LEU A 160 2.07 -21.63 -0.61
C LEU A 160 3.43 -22.31 -0.44
N LEU A 161 4.53 -21.54 -0.46
CA LEU A 161 5.88 -22.07 -0.30
C LEU A 161 6.10 -22.71 1.08
N ILE A 162 5.65 -22.06 2.15
CA ILE A 162 5.82 -22.56 3.53
C ILE A 162 4.69 -23.48 3.98
N GLY A 163 3.46 -23.21 3.52
CA GLY A 163 2.25 -23.93 3.90
C GLY A 163 2.16 -25.30 3.24
N THR A 164 2.71 -25.47 2.05
CA THR A 164 2.80 -26.78 1.37
C THR A 164 3.59 -27.81 2.17
N PRO A 165 4.88 -27.58 2.53
CA PRO A 165 5.62 -28.54 3.33
C PRO A 165 5.00 -28.72 4.72
N MET A 166 4.42 -27.66 5.30
CA MET A 166 3.74 -27.76 6.60
C MET A 166 2.48 -28.64 6.53
N ALA A 167 1.62 -28.43 5.54
CA ALA A 167 0.40 -29.22 5.32
C ALA A 167 0.72 -30.69 5.00
N TRP A 168 1.76 -30.92 4.19
CA TRP A 168 2.25 -32.25 3.86
C TRP A 168 2.82 -32.98 5.08
N TRP A 169 3.65 -32.29 5.86
CA TRP A 169 4.19 -32.84 7.09
C TRP A 169 3.08 -33.11 8.12
N LEU A 170 2.09 -32.22 8.24
CA LEU A 170 0.91 -32.48 9.07
C LEU A 170 0.14 -33.71 8.60
N HIS A 171 0.06 -33.96 7.29
CA HIS A 171 -0.60 -35.16 6.77
C HIS A 171 0.15 -36.45 7.17
N ILE A 172 1.46 -36.52 6.92
CA ILE A 172 2.25 -37.75 7.12
C ILE A 172 2.67 -37.98 8.58
N SER A 173 2.94 -36.92 9.34
CA SER A 173 3.59 -37.02 10.64
C SER A 173 2.73 -37.73 11.67
N ARG A 174 3.35 -38.67 12.39
CA ARG A 174 2.77 -39.37 13.57
C ARG A 174 3.12 -38.68 14.89
N TRP A 175 3.65 -37.45 14.84
CA TRP A 175 4.18 -36.79 16.04
C TRP A 175 3.07 -36.46 17.05
N ARG A 176 3.36 -36.73 18.33
CA ARG A 176 2.42 -36.60 19.46
C ARG A 176 1.92 -35.16 19.66
N TRP A 177 2.70 -34.16 19.24
CA TRP A 177 2.38 -32.73 19.35
C TRP A 177 1.71 -32.14 18.09
N LYS A 178 1.39 -32.96 17.09
CA LYS A 178 0.64 -32.55 15.89
C LYS A 178 -0.65 -31.76 16.22
N PRO A 179 -1.46 -32.13 17.24
CA PRO A 179 -2.66 -31.35 17.59
C PRO A 179 -2.34 -29.91 18.02
N VAL A 180 -1.20 -29.68 18.70
CA VAL A 180 -0.79 -28.34 19.12
C VAL A 180 -0.45 -27.48 17.91
N LEU A 181 0.25 -28.03 16.91
CA LEU A 181 0.52 -27.30 15.67
C LEU A 181 -0.75 -26.99 14.88
N HIS A 182 -1.70 -27.92 14.82
CA HIS A 182 -3.02 -27.65 14.25
C HIS A 182 -3.71 -26.48 14.98
N ALA A 183 -3.67 -26.46 16.31
CA ALA A 183 -4.24 -25.37 17.10
C ALA A 183 -3.53 -24.04 16.85
N LEU A 184 -2.20 -24.03 16.75
CA LEU A 184 -1.43 -22.82 16.45
C LEU A 184 -1.73 -22.26 15.05
N ILE A 185 -1.88 -23.13 14.05
CA ILE A 185 -2.23 -22.73 12.68
C ILE A 185 -3.67 -22.20 12.62
N ALA A 186 -4.58 -22.77 13.41
CA ALA A 186 -5.97 -22.34 13.50
C ALA A 186 -6.19 -21.14 14.43
N LEU A 187 -5.20 -20.75 15.24
CA LEU A 187 -5.29 -19.67 16.21
C LEU A 187 -5.81 -18.35 15.62
N PRO A 188 -5.40 -17.92 14.41
CA PRO A 188 -5.92 -16.69 13.80
C PRO A 188 -7.44 -16.71 13.55
N LEU A 189 -8.06 -17.89 13.43
CA LEU A 189 -9.50 -18.02 13.24
C LEU A 189 -10.29 -17.75 14.53
N VAL A 190 -9.64 -17.90 15.70
CA VAL A 190 -10.28 -17.79 17.01
C VAL A 190 -10.08 -16.41 17.62
N LEU A 191 -8.95 -15.76 17.30
CA LEU A 191 -8.61 -14.46 17.85
C LEU A 191 -9.26 -13.31 17.06
N PRO A 192 -9.77 -12.26 17.74
CA PRO A 192 -10.21 -11.06 17.04
C PRO A 192 -9.06 -10.44 16.23
N PRO A 193 -9.30 -9.94 15.00
CA PRO A 193 -8.25 -9.36 14.15
C PRO A 193 -7.47 -8.22 14.84
N THR A 194 -8.16 -7.40 15.63
CA THR A 194 -7.56 -6.31 16.40
C THR A 194 -6.53 -6.81 17.41
N VAL A 195 -6.79 -7.97 18.04
CA VAL A 195 -5.88 -8.57 19.03
C VAL A 195 -4.63 -9.10 18.34
N ILE A 196 -4.79 -9.76 17.19
CA ILE A 196 -3.67 -10.23 16.36
C ILE A 196 -2.81 -9.03 15.93
N GLY A 197 -3.43 -7.99 15.39
CA GLY A 197 -2.75 -6.77 14.94
C GLY A 197 -2.00 -6.08 16.09
N PHE A 198 -2.62 -5.94 17.26
CA PHE A 198 -1.98 -5.35 18.43
C PHE A 198 -0.75 -6.14 18.89
N TYR A 199 -0.86 -7.46 19.06
CA TYR A 199 0.27 -8.26 19.50
C TYR A 199 1.39 -8.32 18.47
N LEU A 200 1.08 -8.40 17.18
CA LEU A 200 2.08 -8.30 16.12
C LEU A 200 2.79 -6.95 16.16
N LEU A 201 2.06 -5.84 16.33
CA LEU A 201 2.63 -4.51 16.46
C LEU A 201 3.58 -4.41 17.66
N VAL A 202 3.19 -4.95 18.82
CA VAL A 202 4.03 -4.96 20.03
C VAL A 202 5.27 -5.84 19.83
N MET A 203 5.13 -7.02 19.23
CA MET A 203 6.27 -7.92 19.02
C MET A 203 7.26 -7.41 17.97
N MET A 204 6.76 -6.79 16.91
CA MET A 204 7.54 -6.26 15.78
C MET A 204 8.04 -4.82 16.03
N GLY A 205 7.50 -4.13 17.03
CA GLY A 205 7.92 -2.79 17.43
C GLY A 205 9.35 -2.74 17.98
N PRO A 206 9.92 -1.53 18.16
CA PRO A 206 11.34 -1.36 18.48
C PRO A 206 11.79 -2.09 19.76
N SER A 207 10.92 -2.13 20.76
CA SER A 207 11.17 -2.79 22.05
C SER A 207 10.70 -4.25 22.09
N GLY A 208 10.06 -4.73 21.04
CA GLY A 208 9.58 -6.10 20.93
C GLY A 208 10.68 -7.08 20.54
N PRO A 209 10.55 -8.39 20.87
CA PRO A 209 11.58 -9.38 20.58
C PRO A 209 11.87 -9.52 19.08
N VAL A 210 10.85 -9.43 18.22
CA VAL A 210 11.03 -9.51 16.76
C VAL A 210 11.69 -8.24 16.24
N GLY A 211 11.26 -7.06 16.73
CA GLY A 211 11.84 -5.79 16.32
C GLY A 211 13.31 -5.61 16.74
N GLN A 212 13.70 -6.10 17.92
CA GLN A 212 15.10 -6.12 18.35
C GLN A 212 15.94 -7.05 17.45
N PHE A 213 15.41 -8.22 17.10
CA PHE A 213 16.08 -9.17 16.22
C PHE A 213 16.29 -8.60 14.81
N THR A 214 15.27 -7.98 14.21
CA THR A 214 15.40 -7.39 12.87
C THR A 214 16.33 -6.19 12.84
N GLN A 215 16.35 -5.38 13.91
CA GLN A 215 17.33 -4.31 14.07
C GLN A 215 18.75 -4.84 14.21
N ALA A 216 18.97 -5.92 14.96
CA ALA A 216 20.28 -6.57 15.08
C ALA A 216 20.80 -7.09 13.73
N LEU A 217 19.90 -7.48 12.82
CA LEU A 217 20.22 -7.87 11.44
C LEU A 217 20.39 -6.68 10.47
N GLY A 218 20.20 -5.44 10.93
CA GLY A 218 20.27 -4.24 10.10
C GLY A 218 19.05 -4.02 9.19
N LEU A 219 17.95 -4.75 9.41
CA LEU A 219 16.71 -4.65 8.61
C LEU A 219 15.76 -3.54 9.11
N GLY A 220 16.04 -2.95 10.27
CA GLY A 220 15.18 -1.97 10.91
C GLY A 220 13.95 -2.59 11.59
N VAL A 221 12.93 -1.77 11.85
CA VAL A 221 11.65 -2.22 12.44
C VAL A 221 10.64 -2.50 11.34
N LEU A 222 9.83 -3.55 11.53
CA LEU A 222 8.85 -3.98 10.53
C LEU A 222 7.50 -3.22 10.53
N PRO A 223 6.98 -2.66 11.64
CA PRO A 223 5.70 -1.95 11.64
C PRO A 223 5.63 -0.85 10.59
N PHE A 224 4.47 -0.73 9.95
CA PHE A 224 4.20 0.28 8.90
C PHE A 224 5.11 0.17 7.67
N THR A 225 5.75 -0.98 7.44
CA THR A 225 6.52 -1.28 6.22
C THR A 225 5.79 -2.32 5.37
N PHE A 226 6.16 -2.39 4.08
CA PHE A 226 5.66 -3.43 3.17
C PHE A 226 5.89 -4.85 3.71
N TRP A 227 7.10 -5.13 4.23
CA TRP A 227 7.41 -6.46 4.77
C TRP A 227 6.69 -6.74 6.09
N GLY A 228 6.42 -5.70 6.89
CA GLY A 228 5.57 -5.83 8.07
C GLY A 228 4.14 -6.23 7.72
N LEU A 229 3.57 -5.64 6.67
CA LEU A 229 2.27 -6.04 6.13
C LEU A 229 2.29 -7.50 5.67
N VAL A 230 3.28 -7.89 4.86
CA VAL A 230 3.39 -9.28 4.36
C VAL A 230 3.48 -10.29 5.51
N VAL A 231 4.31 -10.03 6.52
CA VAL A 231 4.45 -10.91 7.70
C VAL A 231 3.13 -11.02 8.46
N ALA A 232 2.49 -9.88 8.76
CA ALA A 232 1.22 -9.87 9.48
C ALA A 232 0.12 -10.63 8.71
N SER A 233 0.04 -10.38 7.41
CA SER A 233 -0.88 -11.07 6.50
C SER A 233 -0.58 -12.56 6.43
N CYS A 234 0.69 -13.00 6.43
CA CYS A 234 1.03 -14.42 6.50
C CYS A 234 0.50 -15.06 7.79
N PHE A 235 0.67 -14.42 8.96
CA PHE A 235 0.15 -14.94 10.22
C PHE A 235 -1.38 -15.06 10.21
N TYR A 236 -2.07 -14.02 9.75
CA TYR A 236 -3.53 -14.01 9.68
C TYR A 236 -4.07 -15.02 8.66
N SER A 237 -3.48 -15.06 7.46
CA SER A 237 -3.97 -15.86 6.34
C SER A 237 -3.50 -17.31 6.34
N LEU A 238 -2.60 -17.70 7.26
CA LEU A 238 -2.02 -19.04 7.39
C LEU A 238 -3.05 -20.18 7.33
N PRO A 239 -4.14 -20.20 8.14
CA PRO A 239 -5.10 -21.31 8.13
C PRO A 239 -5.79 -21.48 6.79
N PHE A 240 -6.05 -20.38 6.07
CA PHE A 240 -6.77 -20.39 4.81
C PHE A 240 -5.97 -20.98 3.64
N VAL A 241 -4.64 -21.05 3.76
CA VAL A 241 -3.77 -21.74 2.79
C VAL A 241 -3.48 -23.17 3.25
N VAL A 242 -3.17 -23.35 4.53
CA VAL A 242 -2.69 -24.64 5.06
C VAL A 242 -3.81 -25.67 5.16
N GLN A 243 -5.01 -25.28 5.60
CA GLN A 243 -6.11 -26.22 5.78
C GLN A 243 -6.60 -26.83 4.46
N PRO A 244 -6.83 -26.06 3.38
CA PRO A 244 -7.20 -26.65 2.09
C PRO A 244 -6.12 -27.58 1.53
N LEU A 245 -4.84 -27.21 1.64
CA LEU A 245 -3.73 -28.09 1.22
C LEU A 245 -3.71 -29.39 2.05
N HIS A 246 -3.85 -29.29 3.36
CA HIS A 246 -3.89 -30.46 4.24
C HIS A 246 -5.05 -31.39 3.90
N ASN A 247 -6.24 -30.82 3.67
CA ASN A 247 -7.43 -31.58 3.28
C ASN A 247 -7.24 -32.25 1.91
N ALA A 248 -6.62 -31.57 0.95
CA ALA A 248 -6.32 -32.14 -0.35
C ALA A 248 -5.34 -33.32 -0.24
N PHE A 249 -4.27 -33.18 0.56
CA PHE A 249 -3.35 -34.30 0.80
C PHE A 249 -4.03 -35.46 1.52
N ALA A 250 -4.88 -35.19 2.50
CA ALA A 250 -5.66 -36.21 3.18
C ALA A 250 -6.62 -36.97 2.24
N ALA A 251 -7.25 -36.26 1.29
CA ALA A 251 -8.21 -36.83 0.35
C ALA A 251 -7.59 -37.79 -0.67
N ILE A 252 -6.28 -37.66 -0.99
CA ILE A 252 -5.56 -38.57 -1.90
C ILE A 252 -5.52 -40.00 -1.33
N GLY A 253 -5.48 -40.15 -0.01
CA GLY A 253 -5.35 -41.43 0.67
C GLY A 253 -3.96 -42.07 0.50
N GLN A 254 -3.78 -43.28 1.06
CA GLN A 254 -2.47 -43.96 1.09
C GLN A 254 -2.18 -44.77 -0.19
N ARG A 255 -3.21 -45.21 -0.91
CA ARG A 255 -3.07 -46.13 -2.05
C ARG A 255 -2.16 -45.61 -3.17
N PRO A 256 -2.25 -44.34 -3.64
CA PRO A 256 -1.33 -43.84 -4.66
C PRO A 256 0.14 -43.81 -4.19
N LEU A 257 0.36 -43.55 -2.90
CA LEU A 257 1.70 -43.52 -2.28
C LEU A 257 2.30 -44.93 -2.19
N GLU A 258 1.49 -45.92 -1.82
CA GLU A 258 1.89 -47.33 -1.77
C GLU A 258 2.27 -47.87 -3.16
N VAL A 259 1.48 -47.53 -4.19
CA VAL A 259 1.77 -47.91 -5.58
C VAL A 259 3.06 -47.23 -6.09
N ALA A 260 3.28 -45.96 -5.76
CA ALA A 260 4.55 -45.30 -6.10
C ALA A 260 5.75 -45.99 -5.41
N ALA A 261 5.59 -46.40 -4.16
CA ALA A 261 6.62 -47.12 -3.42
C ALA A 261 6.94 -48.50 -4.03
N THR A 262 5.95 -49.23 -4.57
CA THR A 262 6.20 -50.51 -5.24
C THR A 262 6.99 -50.34 -6.55
N LEU A 263 6.85 -49.18 -7.21
CA LEU A 263 7.66 -48.76 -8.36
C LEU A 263 9.04 -48.21 -7.96
N ARG A 264 9.41 -48.26 -6.67
CA ARG A 264 10.65 -47.70 -6.11
C ARG A 264 10.80 -46.18 -6.29
N ALA A 265 9.69 -45.44 -6.41
CA ALA A 265 9.73 -43.99 -6.38
C ALA A 265 10.21 -43.51 -5.00
N SER A 266 11.12 -42.53 -4.98
CA SER A 266 11.59 -41.92 -3.73
C SER A 266 10.48 -41.04 -3.10
N PRO A 267 10.52 -40.70 -1.80
CA PRO A 267 9.52 -39.83 -1.18
C PRO A 267 9.38 -38.45 -1.83
N LEU A 268 10.51 -37.87 -2.28
CA LEU A 268 10.52 -36.59 -2.98
C LEU A 268 9.94 -36.72 -4.39
N ASP A 269 10.33 -37.76 -5.12
CA ASP A 269 9.78 -38.04 -6.45
C ASP A 269 8.26 -38.29 -6.37
N THR A 270 7.82 -39.13 -5.43
CA THR A 270 6.39 -39.38 -5.17
C THR A 270 5.64 -38.08 -4.87
N PHE A 271 6.23 -37.17 -4.10
CA PHE A 271 5.62 -35.88 -3.79
C PHE A 271 5.41 -35.02 -5.05
N PHE A 272 6.45 -34.85 -5.87
CA PHE A 272 6.35 -34.01 -7.07
C PHE A 272 5.58 -34.67 -8.23
N SER A 273 5.73 -35.97 -8.41
CA SER A 273 5.21 -36.72 -9.55
C SER A 273 3.80 -37.28 -9.33
N VAL A 274 3.38 -37.48 -8.07
CA VAL A 274 2.05 -38.05 -7.74
C VAL A 274 1.22 -37.08 -6.91
N VAL A 275 1.76 -36.60 -5.78
CA VAL A 275 0.98 -35.84 -4.80
C VAL A 275 0.60 -34.46 -5.33
N ILE A 276 1.56 -33.66 -5.81
CA ILE A 276 1.29 -32.31 -6.34
C ILE A 276 0.26 -32.35 -7.50
N PRO A 277 0.40 -33.23 -8.52
CA PRO A 277 -0.57 -33.33 -9.60
C PRO A 277 -1.99 -33.67 -9.14
N LEU A 278 -2.14 -34.60 -8.18
CA LEU A 278 -3.45 -34.98 -7.63
C LEU A 278 -4.03 -33.89 -6.70
N ALA A 279 -3.16 -33.14 -6.01
CA ALA A 279 -3.56 -32.05 -5.11
C ALA A 279 -3.82 -30.71 -5.83
N LYS A 280 -3.67 -30.62 -7.16
CA LYS A 280 -3.87 -29.37 -7.93
C LYS A 280 -5.15 -28.61 -7.58
N PRO A 281 -6.33 -29.25 -7.44
CA PRO A 281 -7.54 -28.54 -7.02
C PRO A 281 -7.40 -27.91 -5.63
N GLY A 282 -6.72 -28.59 -4.70
CA GLY A 282 -6.40 -28.08 -3.36
C GLY A 282 -5.48 -26.87 -3.39
N PHE A 283 -4.45 -26.87 -4.24
CA PHE A 283 -3.60 -25.70 -4.45
C PHE A 283 -4.37 -24.51 -5.00
N LEU A 284 -5.29 -24.73 -5.94
CA LEU A 284 -6.15 -23.67 -6.47
C LEU A 284 -7.04 -23.08 -5.37
N THR A 285 -7.71 -23.93 -4.57
CA THR A 285 -8.52 -23.48 -3.44
C THR A 285 -7.69 -22.72 -2.42
N ALA A 286 -6.51 -23.23 -2.05
CA ALA A 286 -5.60 -22.58 -1.10
C ALA A 286 -5.12 -21.22 -1.62
N SER A 287 -4.80 -21.12 -2.92
CA SER A 287 -4.37 -19.87 -3.55
C SER A 287 -5.48 -18.82 -3.55
N ILE A 288 -6.71 -19.22 -3.93
CA ILE A 288 -7.87 -18.32 -3.95
C ILE A 288 -8.20 -17.83 -2.55
N LEU A 289 -8.26 -18.73 -1.56
CA LEU A 289 -8.58 -18.35 -0.17
C LEU A 289 -7.47 -17.51 0.46
N GLY A 290 -6.20 -17.87 0.26
CA GLY A 290 -5.06 -17.09 0.73
C GLY A 290 -5.03 -15.69 0.15
N PHE A 291 -5.31 -15.55 -1.14
CA PHE A 291 -5.41 -14.26 -1.81
C PHE A 291 -6.59 -13.45 -1.29
N ALA A 292 -7.79 -14.03 -1.29
CA ALA A 292 -9.03 -13.33 -0.92
C ALA A 292 -9.06 -12.86 0.53
N HIS A 293 -8.46 -13.60 1.47
CA HIS A 293 -8.36 -13.18 2.87
C HIS A 293 -7.26 -12.14 3.13
N THR A 294 -6.37 -11.92 2.17
CA THR A 294 -5.29 -10.92 2.30
C THR A 294 -5.64 -9.59 1.62
N VAL A 295 -6.53 -9.61 0.62
CA VAL A 295 -7.10 -8.41 -0.03
C VAL A 295 -8.00 -7.66 0.96
#